data_AF-A0A5C6AU19-F1
#
_entry.id   AF-A0A5C6AU19-F1
#
_cell.length_a   1.000
_cell.length_b   1.000
_cell.length_c   1.000
_cell.angle_alpha   90.00
_cell.angle_beta   90.00
_cell.angle_gamma   90.00
#
_symmetry.space_group_name_H-M   'P 1'
#
loop_
_entity.id
_entity.type
_entity.pdbx_description
1 polymer ?
#
loop_
_entity_poly.entity_id
_entity_poly.type
_entity_poly.pdbx_seq_one_letter_code
_entity_poly.pdbx_strand_id
1 'polypeptide(L)'
;MPTTNGHLLSGDLLDQVRVADLLDIGIVAVLLYVVLVWLRNRASRTLGLVSTGLVLLFLLARWLDLYLTTMFFHYGLVGIALAIVVVFQQDIRHGFERLASFRLFRQHSPNDSRRRLVETITEVADEMAQKRIGALIVFPGREPLDRHIHGGVSVDAKISLPLLLSIFHPKSPGHDGAVLIESDRIMTLGMHLPLTTQVERVHDCGTRHAAALGLAERCDALVVAVSEERGTITVAQDAEMTEVDPADLADHLRRYFDTQDGSFDAKGERRLSDWATGLAALSAATALWFAFAYHTDIVQRTFAVPIEFRNIPPDYEIAEPKPNFAEATLSGPEPTFAMLDPTRLAVSLEIREEQGKTIFRWFTADSLTNLPEDLRIESTVPAEIVVSLRPKLDESQ
;
A
#
# COMPACT_ATOMS: atom_id res chain seq x y z
N MET A 1 -36.43 31.29 -34.71
CA MET A 1 -35.47 31.44 -33.60
C MET A 1 -35.62 30.26 -32.68
N PRO A 2 -34.69 29.29 -32.67
CA PRO A 2 -34.71 28.22 -31.69
C PRO A 2 -33.84 28.62 -30.49
N THR A 3 -34.41 28.49 -29.30
CA THR A 3 -33.69 28.66 -28.03
C THR A 3 -32.93 27.39 -27.69
N THR A 4 -31.65 27.60 -27.39
CA THR A 4 -30.61 26.63 -27.05
C THR A 4 -30.92 25.92 -25.74
N ASN A 5 -31.16 24.59 -25.80
CA ASN A 5 -31.22 23.73 -24.62
C ASN A 5 -29.80 23.21 -24.32
N GLY A 6 -29.07 23.93 -23.48
CA GLY A 6 -27.88 23.43 -22.81
C GLY A 6 -28.30 22.63 -21.58
N HIS A 7 -28.47 21.32 -21.70
CA HIS A 7 -28.66 20.42 -20.55
C HIS A 7 -28.45 18.93 -20.91
N LEU A 8 -27.36 18.58 -21.61
CA LEU A 8 -27.03 17.16 -21.92
C LEU A 8 -25.51 16.93 -21.98
N LEU A 9 -24.75 17.31 -20.94
CA LEU A 9 -23.30 17.01 -20.89
C LEU A 9 -22.79 16.50 -19.52
N SER A 10 -23.66 16.37 -18.51
CA SER A 10 -23.25 15.90 -17.17
C SER A 10 -23.70 14.47 -16.83
N GLY A 11 -24.50 13.83 -17.69
CA GLY A 11 -25.00 12.46 -17.46
C GLY A 11 -24.05 11.36 -17.92
N ASP A 12 -23.39 11.53 -19.07
CA ASP A 12 -22.58 10.47 -19.70
C ASP A 12 -21.18 10.27 -19.09
N LEU A 13 -20.67 11.25 -18.33
CA LEU A 13 -19.33 11.16 -17.74
C LEU A 13 -19.28 10.28 -16.48
N LEU A 14 -20.43 10.05 -15.82
CA LEU A 14 -20.49 9.24 -14.59
C LEU A 14 -20.73 7.75 -14.88
N ASP A 15 -21.32 7.41 -16.02
CA ASP A 15 -21.56 6.02 -16.43
C ASP A 15 -20.33 5.34 -17.08
N GLN A 16 -19.30 6.12 -17.44
CA GLN A 16 -18.02 5.58 -17.93
C GLN A 16 -17.00 5.30 -16.81
N VAL A 17 -17.27 5.74 -15.58
CA VAL A 17 -16.36 5.51 -14.44
C VAL A 17 -16.75 4.20 -13.77
N ARG A 18 -15.97 3.14 -14.02
CA ARG A 18 -16.19 1.86 -13.34
C ARG A 18 -15.87 2.05 -11.86
N VAL A 19 -16.60 1.34 -11.00
CA VAL A 19 -16.26 1.27 -9.56
C VAL A 19 -14.82 0.79 -9.35
N ALA A 20 -14.30 -0.01 -10.29
CA ALA A 20 -12.89 -0.41 -10.36
C ALA A 20 -11.94 0.79 -10.50
N ASP A 21 -12.29 1.82 -11.25
CA ASP A 21 -11.46 3.02 -11.46
C ASP A 21 -11.42 3.87 -10.19
N LEU A 22 -12.54 4.02 -9.48
CA LEU A 22 -12.56 4.68 -8.15
C LEU A 22 -11.72 3.91 -7.12
N LEU A 23 -11.77 2.58 -7.18
CA LEU A 23 -11.02 1.70 -6.29
C LEU A 23 -9.52 1.76 -6.59
N ASP A 24 -9.13 1.82 -7.87
CA ASP A 24 -7.74 1.99 -8.31
C ASP A 24 -7.19 3.36 -7.88
N ILE A 25 -7.94 4.45 -8.10
CA ILE A 25 -7.59 5.80 -7.61
C ILE A 25 -7.42 5.80 -6.09
N GLY A 26 -8.32 5.14 -5.37
CA GLY A 26 -8.23 5.00 -3.91
C GLY A 26 -6.97 4.27 -3.45
N ILE A 27 -6.64 3.14 -4.10
CA ILE A 27 -5.44 2.36 -3.78
C ILE A 27 -4.16 3.16 -4.09
N VAL A 28 -4.09 3.79 -5.26
CA VAL A 28 -2.93 4.59 -5.68
C VAL A 28 -2.76 5.82 -4.77
N ALA A 29 -3.85 6.47 -4.37
CA ALA A 29 -3.81 7.60 -3.43
C ALA A 29 -3.29 7.18 -2.05
N VAL A 30 -3.70 6.02 -1.53
CA VAL A 30 -3.20 5.47 -0.26
C VAL A 30 -1.72 5.11 -0.38
N LEU A 31 -1.30 4.48 -1.48
CA LEU A 31 0.11 4.13 -1.73
C LEU A 31 0.99 5.39 -1.81
N LEU A 32 0.57 6.40 -2.56
CA LEU A 32 1.25 7.70 -2.64
C LEU A 32 1.31 8.41 -1.29
N TYR A 33 0.23 8.41 -0.52
CA TYR A 33 0.21 8.97 0.82
C TYR A 33 1.26 8.30 1.73
N VAL A 34 1.31 6.96 1.73
CA VAL A 34 2.30 6.20 2.51
C VAL A 34 3.73 6.56 2.09
N VAL A 35 4.01 6.64 0.78
CA VAL A 35 5.32 7.01 0.26
C VAL A 35 5.69 8.45 0.66
N LEU A 36 4.77 9.41 0.52
CA LEU A 36 5.01 10.83 0.85
C LEU A 36 5.24 11.03 2.36
N VAL A 37 4.46 10.37 3.21
CA VAL A 37 4.64 10.41 4.67
C VAL A 37 5.94 9.73 5.10
N TRP A 38 6.30 8.62 4.44
CA TRP A 38 7.57 7.94 4.66
C TRP A 38 8.77 8.82 4.29
N LEU A 39 8.68 9.53 3.16
CA LEU A 39 9.68 10.49 2.70
C LEU A 39 9.79 11.71 3.64
N ARG A 40 8.66 12.19 4.17
CA ARG A 40 8.59 13.31 5.13
C ARG A 40 9.25 12.96 6.47
N ASN A 41 9.09 11.72 6.94
CA ASN A 41 9.55 11.31 8.27
C ASN A 41 11.00 10.82 8.32
N ARG A 42 11.62 10.42 7.20
CA ARG A 42 13.05 10.02 7.12
C ARG A 42 13.93 11.12 6.51
N ALA A 43 13.85 12.34 7.04
CA ALA A 43 14.52 13.51 6.50
C ALA A 43 16.07 13.45 6.62
N SER A 44 16.73 12.70 5.73
CA SER A 44 17.95 13.24 5.13
C SER A 44 17.50 14.06 3.91
N ARG A 45 17.77 15.38 3.94
CA ARG A 45 17.41 16.31 2.86
C ARG A 45 17.89 15.83 1.48
N THR A 46 18.95 15.03 1.46
CA THR A 46 19.53 14.41 0.26
C THR A 46 18.63 13.37 -0.38
N LEU A 47 17.96 12.51 0.38
CA LEU A 47 17.16 11.42 -0.21
C LEU A 47 15.87 11.94 -0.86
N GLY A 48 15.23 12.93 -0.24
CA GLY A 48 14.03 13.58 -0.79
C GLY A 48 14.32 14.40 -2.05
N LEU A 49 15.49 15.03 -2.15
CA LEU A 49 15.89 15.80 -3.33
C LEU A 49 16.20 14.88 -4.52
N VAL A 50 16.85 13.73 -4.26
CA VAL A 50 17.12 12.70 -5.27
C VAL A 50 15.84 12.05 -5.77
N SER A 51 14.91 11.66 -4.89
CA SER A 51 13.65 11.04 -5.31
C SER A 51 12.76 12.00 -6.09
N THR A 52 12.71 13.28 -5.67
CA THR A 52 11.93 14.32 -6.37
C THR A 52 12.52 14.62 -7.76
N GLY A 53 13.86 14.71 -7.85
CA GLY A 53 14.54 14.89 -9.15
C GLY A 53 14.32 13.71 -10.09
N LEU A 54 14.29 12.48 -9.56
CA LEU A 54 14.08 11.27 -10.36
C LEU A 54 12.65 11.19 -10.93
N VAL A 55 11.64 11.57 -10.14
CA VAL A 55 10.24 11.66 -10.60
C VAL A 55 10.09 12.76 -11.65
N LEU A 56 10.69 13.92 -11.44
CA LEU A 56 10.66 15.02 -12.41
C LEU A 56 11.32 14.63 -13.74
N LEU A 57 12.45 13.92 -13.68
CA LEU A 57 13.15 13.41 -14.85
C LEU A 57 12.30 12.40 -15.63
N PHE A 58 11.59 11.51 -14.95
CA PHE A 58 10.68 10.57 -15.58
C PHE A 58 9.50 11.28 -16.29
N LEU A 59 8.88 12.25 -15.61
CA LEU A 59 7.79 13.04 -16.19
C LEU A 59 8.26 13.84 -17.41
N LEU A 60 9.45 14.42 -17.35
CA LEU A 60 10.04 15.16 -18.47
C LEU A 60 10.40 14.23 -19.64
N ALA A 61 10.93 13.03 -19.36
CA ALA A 61 11.23 12.04 -20.37
C ALA A 61 9.97 11.56 -21.10
N ARG A 62 8.85 11.41 -20.38
CA ARG A 62 7.56 11.10 -20.99
C ARG A 62 7.02 12.26 -21.83
N TRP A 63 7.16 13.49 -21.34
CA TRP A 63 6.70 14.68 -22.07
C TRP A 63 7.48 14.90 -23.38
N LEU A 64 8.76 14.53 -23.39
CA LEU A 64 9.64 14.59 -24.56
C LEU A 64 9.62 13.32 -25.43
N ASP A 65 8.76 12.35 -25.10
CA ASP A 65 8.61 11.07 -25.81
C ASP A 65 9.93 10.27 -25.96
N LEU A 66 10.79 10.34 -24.94
CA LEU A 66 12.09 9.64 -24.91
C LEU A 66 11.91 8.14 -24.64
N TYR A 67 11.67 7.38 -25.71
CA TYR A 67 11.41 5.93 -25.66
C TYR A 67 12.36 5.13 -24.76
N LEU A 68 13.69 5.28 -24.93
CA LEU A 68 14.69 4.52 -24.15
C LEU A 68 14.65 4.85 -22.65
N THR A 69 14.48 6.13 -22.32
CA THR A 69 14.44 6.60 -20.94
C THR A 69 13.16 6.10 -20.25
N THR A 70 12.02 6.18 -20.93
CA THR A 70 10.74 5.67 -20.43
C THR A 70 10.79 4.15 -20.19
N MET A 71 11.39 3.39 -21.12
CA MET A 71 11.60 1.95 -20.95
C MET A 71 12.54 1.63 -19.78
N PHE A 72 13.65 2.37 -19.64
CA PHE A 72 14.58 2.21 -18.52
C PHE A 72 13.89 2.44 -17.17
N PHE A 73 13.05 3.46 -17.05
CA PHE A 73 12.29 3.71 -15.83
C PHE A 73 11.25 2.62 -15.58
N HIS A 74 10.54 2.14 -16.60
CA HIS A 74 9.53 1.10 -16.46
C HIS A 74 10.11 -0.21 -15.90
N TYR A 75 11.16 -0.74 -16.55
CA TYR A 75 11.81 -1.97 -16.09
C TYR A 75 12.68 -1.74 -14.84
N GLY A 76 13.30 -0.57 -14.71
CA GLY A 76 14.11 -0.20 -13.56
C GLY A 76 13.30 -0.09 -12.27
N LEU A 77 12.08 0.45 -12.33
CA LEU A 77 11.18 0.51 -11.17
C LEU A 77 10.78 -0.88 -10.68
N VAL A 78 10.50 -1.81 -11.60
CA VAL A 78 10.22 -3.22 -11.24
C VAL A 78 11.44 -3.85 -10.56
N GLY A 79 12.65 -3.63 -11.08
CA GLY A 79 13.90 -4.12 -10.47
C GLY A 79 14.17 -3.53 -9.09
N ILE A 80 13.94 -2.22 -8.91
CA ILE A 80 14.08 -1.54 -7.62
C ILE A 80 13.05 -2.05 -6.61
N ALA A 81 11.80 -2.25 -7.03
CA ALA A 81 10.75 -2.81 -6.18
C ALA A 81 11.13 -4.22 -5.69
N LEU A 82 11.62 -5.08 -6.58
CA LEU A 82 12.10 -6.41 -6.23
C LEU A 82 13.29 -6.33 -5.25
N ALA A 83 14.26 -5.44 -5.51
CA ALA A 83 15.40 -5.24 -4.63
C ALA A 83 14.98 -4.76 -3.24
N ILE A 84 14.03 -3.84 -3.15
CA ILE A 84 13.44 -3.39 -1.87
C ILE A 84 12.80 -4.57 -1.14
N VAL A 85 11.98 -5.38 -1.81
CA VAL A 85 11.37 -6.55 -1.16
C VAL A 85 12.42 -7.53 -0.64
N VAL A 86 13.48 -7.79 -1.40
CA VAL A 86 14.57 -8.69 -1.00
C VAL A 86 15.36 -8.12 0.19
N VAL A 87 15.70 -6.83 0.14
CA VAL A 87 16.48 -6.15 1.19
C VAL A 87 15.66 -5.99 2.47
N PHE A 88 14.40 -5.59 2.35
CA PHE A 88 13.49 -5.34 3.46
C PHE A 88 12.62 -6.55 3.83
N GLN A 89 12.94 -7.76 3.33
CA GLN A 89 12.14 -8.96 3.62
C GLN A 89 12.02 -9.20 5.14
N GLN A 90 13.08 -8.90 5.88
CA GLN A 90 13.15 -9.06 7.33
C GLN A 90 12.24 -8.03 8.01
N ASP A 91 12.31 -6.75 7.63
CA ASP A 91 11.49 -5.68 8.22
C ASP A 91 10.00 -5.88 7.97
N ILE A 92 9.63 -6.31 6.75
CA ILE A 92 8.23 -6.62 6.38
C ILE A 92 7.71 -7.75 7.28
N ARG A 93 8.50 -8.81 7.47
CA ARG A 93 8.15 -9.93 8.35
C ARG A 93 7.91 -9.45 9.79
N HIS A 94 8.81 -8.66 10.37
CA HIS A 94 8.63 -8.13 11.73
C HIS A 94 7.41 -7.20 11.83
N GLY A 95 7.13 -6.42 10.78
CA GLY A 95 5.93 -5.59 10.69
C GLY A 95 4.64 -6.41 10.69
N PHE A 96 4.60 -7.52 9.94
CA PHE A 96 3.47 -8.45 9.95
C PHE A 96 3.32 -9.18 11.28
N GLU A 97 4.43 -9.56 11.92
CA GLU A 97 4.41 -10.18 13.25
C GLU A 97 3.81 -9.22 14.30
N ARG A 98 4.15 -7.93 14.25
CA ARG A 98 3.54 -6.87 15.08
C ARG A 98 2.07 -6.58 14.74
N LEU A 99 1.67 -6.74 13.48
CA LEU A 99 0.29 -6.52 13.03
C LEU A 99 -0.60 -7.73 13.36
N ALA A 100 -0.05 -8.94 13.31
CA ALA A 100 -0.72 -10.19 13.67
C ALA A 100 -0.95 -10.30 15.19
N SER A 101 -0.02 -9.81 16.01
CA SER A 101 -0.20 -9.71 17.46
C SER A 101 -1.28 -8.68 17.87
N PHE A 102 -1.64 -7.76 16.98
CA PHE A 102 -2.60 -6.69 17.25
C PHE A 102 -4.09 -7.10 17.16
N ARG A 103 -4.43 -8.34 16.76
CA ARG A 103 -5.82 -8.72 16.45
C ARG A 103 -6.49 -9.82 17.29
N LEU A 104 -5.87 -10.37 18.34
CA LEU A 104 -6.47 -11.50 19.06
C LEU A 104 -6.59 -11.42 20.60
N PHE A 105 -6.26 -10.31 21.25
CA PHE A 105 -6.56 -10.11 22.68
C PHE A 105 -7.14 -8.70 22.92
N ARG A 106 -8.47 -8.52 23.05
CA ARG A 106 -9.38 -8.82 24.18
C ARG A 106 -9.39 -7.72 25.26
N GLN A 107 -10.34 -6.79 25.10
CA GLN A 107 -11.25 -6.24 26.13
C GLN A 107 -10.73 -6.14 27.59
N HIS A 108 -9.56 -5.56 27.84
CA HIS A 108 -9.23 -5.01 29.16
C HIS A 108 -8.96 -3.52 28.99
N SER A 109 -9.55 -2.71 29.86
CA SER A 109 -9.30 -1.27 29.88
C SER A 109 -7.79 -1.04 30.02
N PRO A 110 -7.15 -0.25 29.14
CA PRO A 110 -5.70 0.02 29.20
C PRO A 110 -5.23 0.46 30.59
N ASN A 111 -6.12 1.09 31.35
CA ASN A 111 -5.85 1.58 32.69
C ASN A 111 -5.69 0.46 33.75
N ASP A 112 -6.44 -0.64 33.63
CA ASP A 112 -6.38 -1.75 34.62
C ASP A 112 -5.09 -2.56 34.47
N SER A 113 -4.66 -2.85 33.23
CA SER A 113 -3.41 -3.57 32.98
C SER A 113 -2.17 -2.80 33.46
N ARG A 114 -2.13 -1.47 33.27
CA ARG A 114 -1.03 -0.62 33.75
C ARG A 114 -0.96 -0.53 35.26
N ARG A 115 -2.10 -0.39 35.92
CA ARG A 115 -2.14 -0.36 37.37
C ARG A 115 -1.56 -1.64 37.97
N ARG A 116 -1.95 -2.81 37.41
CA ARG A 116 -1.39 -4.11 37.80
C ARG A 116 0.10 -4.22 37.50
N LEU A 117 0.55 -3.68 36.37
CA LEU A 117 1.98 -3.63 36.03
C LEU A 117 2.76 -2.85 37.10
N VAL A 118 2.36 -1.62 37.42
CA VAL A 118 3.02 -0.80 38.43
C VAL A 118 3.06 -1.51 39.77
N GLU A 119 1.91 -2.04 40.22
CA GLU A 119 1.81 -2.80 41.47
C GLU A 119 2.78 -4.00 41.47
N THR A 120 2.85 -4.76 40.36
CA THR A 120 3.75 -5.93 40.25
C THR A 120 5.22 -5.53 40.23
N ILE A 121 5.60 -4.47 39.51
CA ILE A 121 7.00 -4.02 39.42
C ILE A 121 7.48 -3.44 40.75
N THR A 122 6.63 -2.69 41.44
CA THR A 122 6.93 -2.19 42.79
C THR A 122 7.13 -3.34 43.77
N GLU A 123 6.24 -4.34 43.77
CA GLU A 123 6.36 -5.53 44.61
C GLU A 123 7.64 -6.32 44.30
N VAL A 124 7.96 -6.51 43.01
CA VAL A 124 9.20 -7.16 42.55
C VAL A 124 10.43 -6.41 43.03
N ALA A 125 10.47 -5.08 42.87
CA ALA A 125 11.61 -4.27 43.25
C ALA A 125 11.83 -4.27 44.77
N ASP A 126 10.76 -4.21 45.56
CA ASP A 126 10.82 -4.29 47.02
C ASP A 126 11.33 -5.66 47.50
N GLU A 127 10.78 -6.75 46.96
CA GLU A 127 11.24 -8.12 47.25
C GLU A 127 12.73 -8.32 46.89
N MET A 128 13.17 -7.80 45.74
CA MET A 128 14.56 -7.88 45.29
C MET A 128 15.49 -7.02 46.16
N ALA A 129 15.07 -5.83 46.53
CA ALA A 129 15.78 -4.93 47.43
C ALA A 129 16.02 -5.58 48.81
N GLN A 130 14.97 -6.13 49.42
CA GLN A 130 15.04 -6.82 50.71
C GLN A 130 15.94 -8.06 50.66
N LYS A 131 15.91 -8.80 49.55
CA LYS A 131 16.75 -10.00 49.34
C LYS A 131 18.14 -9.68 48.78
N ARG A 132 18.43 -8.41 48.50
CA ARG A 132 19.66 -7.95 47.84
C ARG A 132 19.96 -8.70 46.54
N ILE A 133 18.91 -8.88 45.73
CA ILE A 133 19.00 -9.45 44.39
C ILE A 133 19.14 -8.30 43.40
N GLY A 134 20.23 -8.30 42.63
CA GLY A 134 20.46 -7.29 41.61
C GLY A 134 19.48 -7.41 40.45
N ALA A 135 18.87 -6.29 40.05
CA ALA A 135 17.92 -6.26 38.94
C ALA A 135 18.12 -5.05 38.05
N LEU A 136 17.73 -5.19 36.78
CA LEU A 136 17.82 -4.14 35.77
C LEU A 136 16.64 -4.27 34.79
N ILE A 137 15.65 -3.40 34.94
CA ILE A 137 14.37 -3.46 34.22
C ILE A 137 14.22 -2.21 33.36
N VAL A 138 13.99 -2.38 32.07
CA VAL A 138 13.87 -1.29 31.09
C VAL A 138 12.42 -1.16 30.64
N PHE A 139 11.89 0.06 30.71
CA PHE A 139 10.63 0.46 30.13
C PHE A 139 10.89 1.38 28.93
N PRO A 140 10.42 1.03 27.72
CA PRO A 140 10.68 1.82 26.52
C PRO A 140 9.92 3.14 26.54
N GLY A 141 10.59 4.18 26.04
CA GLY A 141 9.99 5.48 25.76
C GLY A 141 9.46 5.59 24.33
N ARG A 142 9.54 6.79 23.76
CA ARG A 142 9.14 7.11 22.39
C ARG A 142 10.27 6.85 21.40
N GLU A 143 11.51 6.91 21.85
CA GLU A 143 12.67 6.66 21.00
C GLU A 143 12.94 5.15 20.88
N PRO A 144 13.21 4.63 19.66
CA PRO A 144 13.44 3.21 19.47
C PRO A 144 14.76 2.77 20.10
N LEU A 145 14.68 1.75 20.95
CA LEU A 145 15.77 1.20 21.75
C LEU A 145 16.77 0.35 20.95
N ASP A 146 16.38 -0.18 19.77
CA ASP A 146 17.15 -1.19 19.02
C ASP A 146 18.59 -0.77 18.69
N ARG A 147 18.84 0.55 18.61
CA ARG A 147 20.16 1.12 18.31
C ARG A 147 21.08 1.22 19.54
N HIS A 148 20.55 1.00 20.74
CA HIS A 148 21.26 1.18 22.01
C HIS A 148 21.42 -0.13 22.79
N ILE A 149 20.54 -1.10 22.58
CA ILE A 149 20.57 -2.41 23.24
C ILE A 149 21.26 -3.45 22.37
N HIS A 150 21.98 -4.38 23.00
CA HIS A 150 22.65 -5.48 22.30
C HIS A 150 22.34 -6.84 22.95
N GLY A 151 22.27 -7.88 22.12
CA GLY A 151 22.02 -9.25 22.58
C GLY A 151 20.61 -9.45 23.14
N GLY A 152 20.50 -10.39 24.09
CA GLY A 152 19.24 -10.79 24.70
C GLY A 152 18.51 -11.94 23.99
N VAL A 153 17.59 -12.56 24.72
CA VAL A 153 16.73 -13.65 24.25
C VAL A 153 15.28 -13.16 24.25
N SER A 154 14.58 -13.29 23.13
CA SER A 154 13.16 -12.97 23.03
C SER A 154 12.32 -14.01 23.79
N VAL A 155 11.39 -13.55 24.61
CA VAL A 155 10.61 -14.40 25.53
C VAL A 155 9.11 -14.27 25.30
N ASP A 156 8.62 -13.03 25.15
CA ASP A 156 7.20 -12.69 25.09
C ASP A 156 6.34 -13.35 26.20
N ALA A 157 6.75 -13.20 27.45
CA ALA A 157 6.03 -13.78 28.60
C ALA A 157 5.18 -12.74 29.35
N LYS A 158 4.03 -13.17 29.88
CA LYS A 158 3.25 -12.33 30.80
C LYS A 158 4.00 -12.10 32.10
N ILE A 159 4.03 -10.86 32.58
CA ILE A 159 4.71 -10.50 33.82
C ILE A 159 4.03 -11.17 35.02
N SER A 160 4.87 -11.66 35.94
CA SER A 160 4.45 -12.09 37.27
C SER A 160 5.62 -11.98 38.24
N LEU A 161 5.33 -11.76 39.52
CA LEU A 161 6.33 -11.70 40.59
C LEU A 161 7.27 -12.93 40.60
N PRO A 162 6.77 -14.19 40.54
CA PRO A 162 7.66 -15.36 40.55
C PRO A 162 8.58 -15.43 39.33
N LEU A 163 8.10 -15.00 38.17
CA LEU A 163 8.88 -15.02 36.94
C LEU A 163 10.04 -14.03 37.00
N LEU A 164 9.80 -12.79 37.42
CA LEU A 164 10.86 -11.78 37.54
C LEU A 164 11.87 -12.16 38.62
N LEU A 165 11.42 -12.66 39.78
CA LEU A 165 12.31 -13.20 40.80
C LEU A 165 13.17 -14.37 40.28
N SER A 166 12.60 -15.25 39.45
CA SER A 166 13.33 -16.36 38.84
C SER A 166 14.34 -15.90 37.78
N ILE A 167 14.03 -14.85 37.01
CA ILE A 167 14.93 -14.31 35.99
C ILE A 167 16.17 -13.71 36.65
N PHE A 168 15.98 -12.84 37.64
CA PHE A 168 17.08 -12.14 38.32
C PHE A 168 17.74 -12.96 39.44
N HIS A 169 17.29 -14.19 39.68
CA HIS A 169 17.93 -15.05 40.68
C HIS A 169 19.42 -15.26 40.34
N PRO A 170 20.38 -15.06 41.25
CA PRO A 170 21.82 -15.06 40.94
C PRO A 170 22.39 -16.34 40.29
N LYS A 171 21.66 -17.46 40.39
CA LYS A 171 22.03 -18.74 39.77
C LYS A 171 21.35 -19.00 38.40
N SER A 172 20.46 -18.10 37.98
CA SER A 172 19.72 -18.21 36.73
C SER A 172 20.56 -17.69 35.57
N PRO A 173 20.64 -18.34 34.40
CA PRO A 173 21.32 -17.77 33.24
C PRO A 173 20.77 -16.40 32.81
N GLY A 174 19.52 -16.06 33.17
CA GLY A 174 18.88 -14.81 32.81
C GLY A 174 19.20 -13.60 33.70
N HIS A 175 19.93 -13.78 34.80
CA HIS A 175 20.21 -12.69 35.76
C HIS A 175 21.26 -11.69 35.29
N ASP A 176 22.00 -12.05 34.24
CA ASP A 176 23.09 -11.27 33.69
C ASP A 176 22.55 -10.44 32.51
N GLY A 177 22.34 -9.14 32.75
CA GLY A 177 21.76 -8.20 31.81
C GLY A 177 20.39 -7.64 32.22
N ALA A 178 19.79 -6.88 31.31
CA ALA A 178 18.53 -6.18 31.51
C ALA A 178 17.34 -6.94 30.93
N VAL A 179 16.15 -6.69 31.50
CA VAL A 179 14.87 -7.19 31.02
C VAL A 179 14.09 -6.04 30.39
N LEU A 180 13.61 -6.22 29.15
CA LEU A 180 12.72 -5.28 28.48
C LEU A 180 11.27 -5.61 28.80
N ILE A 181 10.56 -4.65 29.37
CA ILE A 181 9.14 -4.76 29.66
C ILE A 181 8.37 -3.76 28.80
N GLU A 182 7.41 -4.27 28.03
CA GLU A 182 6.51 -3.46 27.22
C GLU A 182 5.07 -3.85 27.53
N SER A 183 4.22 -2.86 27.81
CA SER A 183 2.86 -3.08 28.30
C SER A 183 2.86 -3.97 29.55
N ASP A 184 2.25 -5.17 29.53
CA ASP A 184 2.22 -6.12 30.65
C ASP A 184 3.07 -7.39 30.38
N ARG A 185 4.06 -7.30 29.48
CA ARG A 185 4.86 -8.46 29.02
C ARG A 185 6.36 -8.20 29.05
N ILE A 186 7.11 -9.28 29.29
CA ILE A 186 8.56 -9.36 29.16
C ILE A 186 8.87 -9.70 27.71
N MET A 187 9.43 -8.74 26.99
CA MET A 187 9.75 -8.90 25.56
C MET A 187 11.08 -9.64 25.37
N THR A 188 12.09 -9.23 26.12
CA THR A 188 13.48 -9.71 25.99
C THR A 188 14.12 -9.80 27.37
N LEU A 189 14.93 -10.84 27.61
CA LEU A 189 15.78 -10.99 28.80
C LEU A 189 17.26 -10.99 28.44
N GLY A 190 18.14 -10.65 29.39
CA GLY A 190 19.59 -10.71 29.21
C GLY A 190 20.15 -9.70 28.20
N MET A 191 19.54 -8.52 28.08
CA MET A 191 20.04 -7.47 27.19
C MET A 191 21.25 -6.76 27.80
N HIS A 192 22.24 -6.45 26.97
CA HIS A 192 23.36 -5.60 27.37
C HIS A 192 23.04 -4.13 27.06
N LEU A 193 23.09 -3.30 28.10
CA LEU A 193 22.90 -1.85 27.98
C LEU A 193 24.25 -1.13 27.90
N PRO A 194 24.31 0.06 27.30
CA PRO A 194 25.51 0.87 27.29
C PRO A 194 25.80 1.39 28.70
N LEU A 195 27.07 1.43 29.08
CA LEU A 195 27.52 2.02 30.34
C LEU A 195 27.73 3.54 30.14
N THR A 196 27.37 4.32 31.15
CA THR A 196 27.75 5.75 31.21
C THR A 196 29.26 5.90 31.33
N THR A 197 29.80 6.98 30.75
CA THR A 197 31.19 7.40 30.92
C THR A 197 31.39 8.36 32.09
N GLN A 198 30.31 8.80 32.75
CA GLN A 198 30.35 9.76 33.86
C GLN A 198 30.62 9.02 35.17
N VAL A 199 31.88 8.64 35.38
CA VAL A 199 32.32 7.84 36.54
C VAL A 199 31.99 8.55 37.87
N GLU A 200 32.00 9.89 37.90
CA GLU A 200 31.69 10.65 39.11
C GLU A 200 30.25 10.45 39.60
N ARG A 201 29.31 10.16 38.70
CA ARG A 201 27.87 9.99 39.03
C ARG A 201 27.51 8.57 39.46
N VAL A 202 28.43 7.63 39.28
CA VAL A 202 28.23 6.20 39.59
C VAL A 202 29.33 5.70 40.54
N HIS A 203 30.08 6.62 41.15
CA HIS A 203 31.32 6.32 41.87
C HIS A 203 31.13 5.35 43.06
N ASP A 204 29.90 5.25 43.57
CA ASP A 204 29.49 4.38 44.67
C ASP A 204 28.57 3.21 44.24
N CYS A 205 28.33 3.06 42.93
CA CYS A 205 27.30 2.19 42.39
C CYS A 205 27.89 1.15 41.41
N GLY A 206 27.30 -0.05 41.39
CA GLY A 206 27.77 -1.15 40.54
C GLY A 206 27.49 -0.97 39.03
N THR A 207 27.94 -1.93 38.23
CA THR A 207 27.80 -1.92 36.76
C THR A 207 26.36 -1.83 36.26
N ARG A 208 25.38 -2.38 37.00
CA ARG A 208 23.95 -2.24 36.68
C ARG A 208 23.44 -0.80 36.76
N HIS A 209 23.96 0.00 37.69
CA HIS A 209 23.62 1.42 37.78
C HIS A 209 24.28 2.19 36.63
N ALA A 210 25.56 1.91 36.34
CA ALA A 210 26.22 2.49 35.18
C ALA A 210 25.49 2.19 33.86
N ALA A 211 24.94 0.98 33.74
CA ALA A 211 24.11 0.54 32.62
C ALA A 211 22.76 1.26 32.56
N ALA A 212 22.10 1.46 33.70
CA ALA A 212 20.85 2.21 33.78
C ALA A 212 21.03 3.67 33.35
N LEU A 213 22.05 4.35 33.89
CA LEU A 213 22.35 5.73 33.53
C LEU A 213 22.79 5.84 32.06
N GLY A 214 23.63 4.91 31.58
CA GLY A 214 24.11 4.93 30.20
C GLY A 214 23.01 4.75 29.14
N LEU A 215 21.94 4.01 29.45
CA LEU A 215 20.77 3.95 28.58
C LEU A 215 19.93 5.24 28.67
N ALA A 216 19.68 5.75 29.87
CA ALA A 216 18.92 6.98 30.10
C ALA A 216 19.59 8.25 29.52
N GLU A 217 20.91 8.23 29.32
CA GLU A 217 21.66 9.30 28.63
C GLU A 217 21.44 9.31 27.11
N ARG A 218 20.98 8.19 26.52
CA ARG A 218 20.91 8.00 25.06
C ARG A 218 19.49 8.00 24.51
N CYS A 219 18.49 7.77 25.35
CA CYS A 219 17.08 7.70 24.97
C CYS A 219 16.17 8.02 26.16
N ASP A 220 14.88 8.20 25.87
CA ASP A 220 13.84 8.55 26.84
C ASP A 220 13.24 7.34 27.59
N ALA A 221 14.02 6.25 27.70
CA ALA A 221 13.63 5.06 28.43
C ALA A 221 13.76 5.27 29.95
N LEU A 222 12.82 4.71 30.71
CA LEU A 222 12.93 4.62 32.15
C LEU A 222 13.57 3.28 32.53
N VAL A 223 14.63 3.31 33.32
CA VAL A 223 15.32 2.12 33.80
C VAL A 223 15.22 2.03 35.32
N VAL A 224 14.77 0.89 35.83
CA VAL A 224 14.77 0.58 37.27
C VAL A 224 15.93 -0.37 37.55
N ALA A 225 16.84 0.03 38.43
CA ALA A 225 17.96 -0.77 38.89
C ALA A 225 17.80 -1.09 40.39
N VAL A 226 18.13 -2.32 40.79
CA VAL A 226 18.20 -2.73 42.21
C VAL A 226 19.63 -3.16 42.52
N SER A 227 20.19 -2.63 43.61
CA SER A 227 21.55 -2.92 44.06
C SER A 227 21.64 -4.29 44.73
N GLU A 228 22.53 -5.16 44.23
CA GLU A 228 22.85 -6.44 44.88
C GLU A 228 23.70 -6.28 46.16
N GLU A 229 24.35 -5.13 46.33
CA GLU A 229 25.19 -4.87 47.50
C GLU A 229 24.38 -4.19 48.61
N ARG A 230 23.64 -3.13 48.24
CA ARG A 230 22.97 -2.24 49.19
C ARG A 230 21.46 -2.52 49.31
N GLY A 231 20.86 -3.19 48.34
CA GLY A 231 19.40 -3.33 48.24
C GLY A 231 18.69 -2.02 47.92
N THR A 232 19.41 -0.99 47.45
CA THR A 232 18.80 0.29 47.05
C THR A 232 18.10 0.16 45.70
N ILE A 233 16.95 0.80 45.57
CA ILE A 233 16.20 0.89 44.32
C ILE A 233 16.51 2.25 43.70
N THR A 234 16.84 2.23 42.42
CA THR A 234 17.27 3.42 41.68
C THR A 234 16.51 3.51 40.37
N VAL A 235 15.98 4.69 40.07
CA VAL A 235 15.36 4.99 38.77
C VAL A 235 16.32 5.88 37.98
N ALA A 236 16.57 5.51 36.72
CA ALA A 236 17.32 6.31 35.76
C ALA A 236 16.42 6.72 34.59
N GLN A 237 16.33 8.02 34.33
CA GLN A 237 15.54 8.62 33.26
C GLN A 237 16.12 9.99 32.93
N ASP A 238 16.05 10.41 31.66
CA ASP A 238 16.45 11.77 31.22
C ASP A 238 17.87 12.16 31.65
N ALA A 239 18.81 11.22 31.50
CA ALA A 239 20.20 11.34 31.95
C ALA A 239 20.37 11.63 33.45
N GLU A 240 19.34 11.42 34.28
CA GLU A 240 19.38 11.52 35.73
C GLU A 240 19.16 10.15 36.39
N MET A 241 19.63 10.04 37.64
CA MET A 241 19.53 8.85 38.45
C MET A 241 19.11 9.27 39.86
N THR A 242 18.09 8.61 40.40
CA THR A 242 17.53 8.94 41.72
C THR A 242 17.25 7.67 42.49
N GLU A 243 17.75 7.60 43.72
CA GLU A 243 17.38 6.54 44.66
C GLU A 243 15.96 6.80 45.17
N VAL A 244 15.14 5.74 45.21
CA VAL A 244 13.72 5.84 45.54
C VAL A 244 13.31 4.73 46.51
N ASP A 245 12.35 5.03 47.38
CA ASP A 245 11.66 4.01 48.15
C ASP A 245 10.59 3.30 47.28
N PRO A 246 10.09 2.11 47.68
CA PRO A 246 9.07 1.39 46.90
C PRO A 246 7.80 2.21 46.61
N ALA A 247 7.39 3.06 47.56
CA ALA A 247 6.24 3.95 47.36
C ALA A 247 6.53 5.01 46.28
N ASP A 248 7.72 5.61 46.31
CA ASP A 248 8.13 6.62 45.33
C ASP A 248 8.34 6.02 43.94
N LEU A 249 8.79 4.75 43.86
CA LEU A 249 8.91 4.01 42.60
C LEU A 249 7.54 3.88 41.91
N ALA A 250 6.49 3.54 42.65
CA ALA A 250 5.14 3.41 42.09
C ALA A 250 4.67 4.74 41.47
N ASP A 251 4.96 5.86 42.13
CA ASP A 251 4.59 7.18 41.63
C ASP A 251 5.44 7.62 40.43
N HIS A 252 6.72 7.25 40.37
CA HIS A 252 7.57 7.47 39.19
C HIS A 252 7.03 6.71 37.97
N LEU A 253 6.71 5.42 38.13
CA LEU A 253 6.18 4.60 37.05
C LEU A 253 4.82 5.11 36.55
N ARG A 254 3.91 5.50 37.46
CA ARG A 254 2.62 6.10 37.09
C ARG A 254 2.80 7.37 36.26
N ARG A 255 3.64 8.30 36.73
CA ARG A 255 3.95 9.54 36.01
C ARG A 255 4.56 9.28 34.64
N TYR A 256 5.46 8.31 34.53
CA TYR A 256 6.07 7.92 33.27
C TYR A 256 5.03 7.41 32.27
N PHE A 257 4.16 6.48 32.68
CA PHE A 257 3.13 5.93 31.81
C PHE A 257 2.04 6.94 31.42
N ASP A 258 1.64 7.84 32.33
CA ASP A 258 0.68 8.91 32.02
C ASP A 258 1.23 9.92 31.01
N THR A 259 2.53 10.25 31.11
CA THR A 259 3.21 11.17 30.18
C THR A 259 3.30 10.59 28.78
N GLN A 260 3.46 9.27 28.66
CA GLN A 260 3.44 8.59 27.36
C GLN A 260 2.05 8.67 26.72
N ASP A 261 0.97 8.53 27.49
CA ASP A 261 -0.41 8.62 27.01
C ASP A 261 -0.86 10.04 26.63
N GLY A 262 -0.43 11.07 27.38
CA GLY A 262 -0.78 12.47 27.11
C GLY A 262 -0.34 12.98 25.72
N SER A 263 0.55 12.24 25.03
CA SER A 263 0.96 12.53 23.65
C SER A 263 0.07 11.93 22.56
N PHE A 264 -0.87 11.05 22.90
CA PHE A 264 -1.89 10.57 21.97
C PHE A 264 -3.04 11.58 21.76
N ASP A 265 -3.22 12.56 22.66
CA ASP A 265 -4.23 13.61 22.54
C ASP A 265 -3.76 14.86 21.76
N ALA A 266 -2.47 14.95 21.40
CA ALA A 266 -1.95 15.94 20.45
C ALA A 266 -2.32 15.63 18.98
N LYS A 267 -3.37 14.83 18.76
CA LYS A 267 -3.96 14.51 17.45
C LYS A 267 -4.86 15.63 16.92
N GLY A 268 -5.26 16.59 17.77
CA GLY A 268 -6.15 17.69 17.39
C GLY A 268 -5.52 18.71 16.44
N GLU A 269 -4.26 19.09 16.65
CA GLU A 269 -3.60 20.15 15.87
C GLU A 269 -2.86 19.63 14.62
N ARG A 270 -2.44 18.35 14.62
CA ARG A 270 -1.86 17.70 13.42
C ARG A 270 -2.90 17.33 12.35
N ARG A 271 -4.18 17.26 12.71
CA ARG A 271 -5.27 16.89 11.80
C ARG A 271 -5.50 17.90 10.67
N LEU A 272 -5.13 19.17 10.84
CA LEU A 272 -5.22 20.18 9.77
C LEU A 272 -4.08 20.04 8.73
N SER A 273 -2.88 19.62 9.18
CA SER A 273 -1.71 19.36 8.31
C SER A 273 -1.86 18.08 7.49
N ASP A 274 -2.47 17.04 8.08
CA ASP A 274 -2.65 15.75 7.42
C ASP A 274 -3.76 15.80 6.35
N TRP A 275 -4.80 16.63 6.51
CA TRP A 275 -5.84 16.81 5.49
C TRP A 275 -5.31 17.53 4.25
N ALA A 276 -4.42 18.52 4.42
CA ALA A 276 -3.76 19.18 3.30
C ALA A 276 -2.86 18.20 2.51
N THR A 277 -2.17 17.30 3.22
CA THR A 277 -1.35 16.24 2.60
C THR A 277 -2.24 15.20 1.89
N GLY A 278 -3.38 14.85 2.49
CA GLY A 278 -4.38 13.97 1.87
C GLY A 278 -5.01 14.58 0.62
N LEU A 279 -5.32 15.88 0.62
CA LEU A 279 -5.81 16.60 -0.55
C LEU A 279 -4.77 16.68 -1.67
N ALA A 280 -3.50 16.90 -1.34
CA ALA A 280 -2.40 16.90 -2.31
C ALA A 280 -2.16 15.51 -2.92
N ALA A 281 -2.28 14.44 -2.11
CA ALA A 281 -2.17 13.07 -2.61
C ALA A 281 -3.37 12.70 -3.52
N LEU A 282 -4.59 13.13 -3.14
CA LEU A 282 -5.78 12.90 -3.94
C LEU A 282 -5.73 13.65 -5.27
N SER A 283 -5.28 14.90 -5.28
CA SER A 283 -5.12 15.69 -6.50
C SER A 283 -4.03 15.13 -7.42
N ALA A 284 -2.90 14.71 -6.85
CA ALA A 284 -1.83 14.06 -7.59
C ALA A 284 -2.26 12.70 -8.17
N ALA A 285 -2.97 11.88 -7.40
CA ALA A 285 -3.52 10.61 -7.89
C ALA A 285 -4.55 10.82 -8.99
N THR A 286 -5.42 11.83 -8.87
CA THR A 286 -6.40 12.19 -9.89
C THR A 286 -5.72 12.68 -11.18
N ALA A 287 -4.69 13.53 -11.06
CA ALA A 287 -3.93 14.01 -12.20
C ALA A 287 -3.13 12.88 -12.88
N LEU A 288 -2.57 11.95 -12.09
CA LEU A 288 -1.87 10.78 -12.60
C LEU A 288 -2.83 9.82 -13.32
N TRP A 289 -4.02 9.57 -12.75
CA TRP A 289 -5.06 8.78 -13.39
C TRP A 289 -5.47 9.41 -14.71
N PHE A 290 -5.69 10.72 -14.75
CA PHE A 290 -6.01 11.42 -16.01
C PHE A 290 -4.87 11.35 -17.04
N ALA A 291 -3.61 11.37 -16.61
CA ALA A 291 -2.46 11.27 -17.50
C ALA A 291 -2.21 9.86 -18.06
N PHE A 292 -2.70 8.81 -17.39
CA PHE A 292 -2.49 7.41 -17.79
C PHE A 292 -3.75 6.76 -18.39
N ALA A 293 -4.94 7.00 -17.81
CA ALA A 293 -6.21 6.44 -18.28
C ALA A 293 -6.63 7.00 -19.65
N TYR A 294 -6.14 8.19 -20.04
CA TYR A 294 -6.43 8.77 -21.35
C TYR A 294 -5.62 8.15 -22.50
N HIS A 295 -4.66 7.26 -22.21
CA HIS A 295 -4.08 6.39 -23.24
C HIS A 295 -4.93 5.13 -23.36
N THR A 296 -6.07 5.25 -24.03
CA THR A 296 -6.76 4.07 -24.57
C THR A 296 -5.88 3.46 -25.64
N ASP A 297 -5.27 2.31 -25.32
CA ASP A 297 -4.62 1.47 -26.32
C ASP A 297 -5.66 1.14 -27.40
N ILE A 298 -5.36 1.50 -28.65
CA ILE A 298 -6.18 1.15 -29.81
C ILE A 298 -5.82 -0.27 -30.19
N VAL A 299 -6.78 -1.18 -30.07
CA VAL A 299 -6.60 -2.60 -30.41
C VAL A 299 -7.21 -2.85 -31.80
N GLN A 300 -6.63 -3.79 -32.54
CA GLN A 300 -7.15 -4.22 -33.85
C GLN A 300 -7.68 -5.66 -33.73
N ARG A 301 -8.90 -5.91 -34.23
CA ARG A 301 -9.51 -7.25 -34.24
C ARG A 301 -10.20 -7.52 -35.57
N THR A 302 -10.07 -8.75 -36.07
CA THR A 302 -10.71 -9.21 -37.30
C THR A 302 -11.92 -10.09 -36.96
N PHE A 303 -13.07 -9.78 -37.56
CA PHE A 303 -14.32 -10.51 -37.40
C PHE A 303 -14.78 -11.09 -38.73
N ALA A 304 -15.29 -12.33 -38.70
CA ALA A 304 -16.00 -12.93 -39.83
C ALA A 304 -17.46 -12.49 -39.77
N VAL A 305 -17.87 -11.65 -40.73
CA VAL A 305 -19.17 -11.01 -40.79
C VAL A 305 -20.02 -11.68 -41.88
N PRO A 306 -21.25 -12.14 -41.59
CA PRO A 306 -22.13 -12.73 -42.58
C PRO A 306 -22.58 -11.72 -43.64
N ILE A 307 -22.71 -12.17 -44.88
CA ILE A 307 -23.24 -11.36 -46.00
C ILE A 307 -24.72 -11.67 -46.19
N GLU A 308 -25.58 -10.66 -45.98
CA GLU A 308 -27.02 -10.74 -46.19
C GLU A 308 -27.42 -10.03 -47.49
N PHE A 309 -28.19 -10.72 -48.34
CA PHE A 309 -28.75 -10.15 -49.56
C PHE A 309 -30.21 -9.77 -49.33
N ARG A 310 -30.57 -8.51 -49.58
CA ARG A 310 -31.95 -8.02 -49.45
C ARG A 310 -32.52 -7.61 -50.81
N ASN A 311 -33.84 -7.78 -50.97
CA ASN A 311 -34.60 -7.43 -52.18
C ASN A 311 -34.15 -8.15 -53.47
N ILE A 312 -33.91 -9.47 -53.40
CA ILE A 312 -33.66 -10.28 -54.61
C ILE A 312 -34.96 -10.35 -55.44
N PRO A 313 -34.96 -9.94 -56.72
CA PRO A 313 -36.12 -10.09 -57.60
C PRO A 313 -36.54 -11.56 -57.74
N PRO A 314 -37.85 -11.88 -57.76
CA PRO A 314 -38.34 -13.27 -57.71
C PRO A 314 -37.94 -14.14 -58.91
N ASP A 315 -37.61 -13.51 -60.05
CA ASP A 315 -37.26 -14.19 -61.31
C ASP A 315 -35.74 -14.47 -61.45
N TYR A 316 -34.94 -14.07 -60.46
CA TYR A 316 -33.47 -14.15 -60.51
C TYR A 316 -32.90 -14.86 -59.28
N GLU A 317 -31.80 -15.60 -59.49
CA GLU A 317 -30.99 -16.20 -58.45
C GLU A 317 -29.55 -15.67 -58.49
N ILE A 318 -28.86 -15.72 -57.36
CA ILE A 318 -27.45 -15.32 -57.27
C ILE A 318 -26.60 -16.43 -57.92
N ALA A 319 -25.82 -16.08 -58.95
CA ALA A 319 -24.91 -17.02 -59.59
C ALA A 319 -23.74 -17.38 -58.66
N GLU A 320 -23.29 -18.63 -58.70
CA GLU A 320 -22.10 -19.07 -57.97
C GLU A 320 -20.81 -18.46 -58.53
N PRO A 321 -19.81 -18.10 -57.68
CA PRO A 321 -19.72 -18.39 -56.24
C PRO A 321 -20.43 -17.34 -55.36
N LYS A 322 -21.16 -17.82 -54.34
CA LYS A 322 -21.82 -16.98 -53.32
C LYS A 322 -20.90 -16.81 -52.10
N PRO A 323 -20.28 -15.64 -51.88
CA PRO A 323 -19.55 -15.39 -50.65
C PRO A 323 -20.55 -15.30 -49.49
N ASN A 324 -20.37 -16.15 -48.48
CA ASN A 324 -21.25 -16.20 -47.31
C ASN A 324 -20.74 -15.34 -46.15
N PHE A 325 -19.44 -15.01 -46.15
CA PHE A 325 -18.77 -14.24 -45.12
C PHE A 325 -17.78 -13.26 -45.74
N ALA A 326 -17.60 -12.12 -45.09
CA ALA A 326 -16.51 -11.18 -45.31
C ALA A 326 -15.71 -11.01 -44.01
N GLU A 327 -14.40 -10.85 -44.10
CA GLU A 327 -13.56 -10.52 -42.96
C GLU A 327 -13.48 -8.99 -42.83
N ALA A 328 -13.78 -8.45 -41.66
CA ALA A 328 -13.67 -7.03 -41.36
C ALA A 328 -12.69 -6.83 -40.19
N THR A 329 -11.60 -6.10 -40.44
CA THR A 329 -10.65 -5.68 -39.41
C THR A 329 -11.06 -4.31 -38.90
N LEU A 330 -11.41 -4.25 -37.63
CA LEU A 330 -11.85 -3.05 -36.93
C LEU A 330 -10.76 -2.61 -35.95
N SER A 331 -10.63 -1.30 -35.74
CA SER A 331 -9.77 -0.71 -34.72
C SER A 331 -10.50 0.27 -33.82
N GLY A 332 -10.17 0.24 -32.53
CA GLY A 332 -10.80 1.10 -31.53
C GLY A 332 -10.41 0.72 -30.10
N PRO A 333 -11.02 1.38 -29.09
CA PRO A 333 -10.75 1.10 -27.69
C PRO A 333 -11.18 -0.32 -27.28
N GLU A 334 -10.36 -1.00 -26.47
CA GLU A 334 -10.66 -2.35 -25.94
C GLU A 334 -12.04 -2.47 -25.24
N PRO A 335 -12.52 -1.47 -24.46
CA PRO A 335 -13.86 -1.53 -23.86
C PRO A 335 -15.00 -1.62 -24.89
N THR A 336 -14.83 -0.98 -26.05
CA THR A 336 -15.81 -1.00 -27.14
C THR A 336 -15.88 -2.38 -27.78
N PHE A 337 -14.75 -3.07 -27.93
CA PHE A 337 -14.72 -4.47 -28.37
C PHE A 337 -15.37 -5.43 -27.38
N ALA A 338 -15.22 -5.18 -26.07
CA ALA A 338 -15.83 -6.03 -25.05
C ALA A 338 -17.37 -5.94 -25.02
N MET A 339 -17.95 -4.83 -25.48
CA MET A 339 -19.40 -4.62 -25.58
C MET A 339 -19.97 -4.95 -26.96
N LEU A 340 -19.11 -5.14 -27.97
CA LEU A 340 -19.51 -5.48 -29.32
C LEU A 340 -20.04 -6.92 -29.37
N ASP A 341 -21.30 -7.09 -29.78
CA ASP A 341 -21.88 -8.40 -30.08
C ASP A 341 -21.57 -8.76 -31.55
N PRO A 342 -20.63 -9.70 -31.81
CA PRO A 342 -20.18 -10.00 -33.18
C PRO A 342 -21.30 -10.58 -34.05
N THR A 343 -22.36 -11.13 -33.44
CA THR A 343 -23.46 -11.77 -34.18
C THR A 343 -24.39 -10.77 -34.85
N ARG A 344 -24.36 -9.50 -34.45
CA ARG A 344 -25.20 -8.43 -35.00
C ARG A 344 -24.54 -7.68 -36.16
N LEU A 345 -23.25 -7.87 -36.36
CA LEU A 345 -22.55 -7.32 -37.51
C LEU A 345 -22.99 -8.09 -38.75
N ALA A 346 -23.41 -7.37 -39.78
CA ALA A 346 -23.77 -7.95 -41.06
C ALA A 346 -23.39 -7.01 -42.21
N VAL A 347 -22.96 -7.58 -43.32
CA VAL A 347 -22.80 -6.85 -44.58
C VAL A 347 -24.12 -6.96 -45.34
N SER A 348 -24.90 -5.88 -45.39
CA SER A 348 -26.23 -5.87 -46.01
C SER A 348 -26.14 -5.31 -47.43
N LEU A 349 -26.37 -6.16 -48.42
CA LEU A 349 -26.34 -5.79 -49.83
C LEU A 349 -27.76 -5.64 -50.37
N GLU A 350 -28.18 -4.40 -50.62
CA GLU A 350 -29.49 -4.10 -51.20
C GLU A 350 -29.41 -4.11 -52.73
N ILE A 351 -30.11 -5.04 -53.37
CA ILE A 351 -30.24 -5.10 -54.82
C ILE A 351 -31.37 -4.14 -55.22
N ARG A 352 -31.02 -3.05 -55.90
CA ARG A 352 -31.99 -2.13 -56.50
C ARG A 352 -32.17 -2.46 -57.97
N GLU A 353 -33.39 -2.77 -58.38
CA GLU A 353 -33.73 -3.10 -59.75
C GLU A 353 -33.43 -1.91 -60.68
N GLU A 354 -32.40 -2.06 -61.52
CA GLU A 354 -31.96 -1.11 -62.53
C GLU A 354 -32.08 -1.79 -63.90
N GLN A 355 -32.84 -1.20 -64.83
CA GLN A 355 -33.17 -1.83 -66.12
C GLN A 355 -31.90 -2.29 -66.87
N GLY A 356 -31.75 -3.62 -67.05
CA GLY A 356 -30.72 -4.25 -67.88
C GLY A 356 -29.39 -4.55 -67.19
N LYS A 357 -29.25 -4.34 -65.88
CA LYS A 357 -27.98 -4.55 -65.17
C LYS A 357 -27.98 -5.90 -64.43
N THR A 358 -27.11 -6.81 -64.88
CA THR A 358 -26.97 -8.17 -64.32
C THR A 358 -25.81 -8.32 -63.33
N ILE A 359 -24.99 -7.27 -63.16
CA ILE A 359 -23.83 -7.25 -62.26
C ILE A 359 -23.95 -6.06 -61.31
N PHE A 360 -23.90 -6.35 -60.01
CA PHE A 360 -23.88 -5.35 -58.94
C PHE A 360 -22.55 -5.40 -58.20
N ARG A 361 -22.09 -4.24 -57.75
CA ARG A 361 -20.83 -4.08 -57.00
C ARG A 361 -21.07 -3.21 -55.79
N TRP A 362 -20.61 -3.66 -54.64
CA TRP A 362 -20.63 -2.89 -53.40
C TRP A 362 -19.26 -2.92 -52.73
N PHE A 363 -18.88 -1.80 -52.12
CA PHE A 363 -17.76 -1.77 -51.19
C PHE A 363 -18.19 -2.40 -49.86
N THR A 364 -17.42 -3.39 -49.41
CA THR A 364 -17.74 -4.14 -48.18
C THR A 364 -17.75 -3.24 -46.96
N ALA A 365 -16.87 -2.23 -46.92
CA ALA A 365 -16.80 -1.25 -45.83
C ALA A 365 -18.06 -0.39 -45.71
N ASP A 366 -18.64 0.06 -46.84
CA ASP A 366 -19.83 0.93 -46.86
C ASP A 366 -21.13 0.17 -46.58
N SER A 367 -21.10 -1.15 -46.77
CA SER A 367 -22.27 -2.03 -46.63
C SER A 367 -22.35 -2.69 -45.25
N LEU A 368 -21.43 -2.36 -44.34
CA LEU A 368 -21.35 -2.93 -43.00
C LEU A 368 -22.35 -2.22 -42.08
N THR A 369 -23.28 -3.00 -41.53
CA THR A 369 -24.37 -2.49 -40.68
C THR A 369 -24.14 -2.86 -39.22
N ASN A 370 -24.71 -2.05 -38.31
CA ASN A 370 -24.60 -2.20 -36.85
C ASN A 370 -23.18 -2.03 -36.28
N LEU A 371 -22.34 -1.21 -36.91
CA LEU A 371 -21.04 -0.81 -36.36
C LEU A 371 -21.22 0.30 -35.31
N PRO A 372 -20.67 0.16 -34.08
CA PRO A 372 -20.61 1.25 -33.10
C PRO A 372 -19.81 2.45 -33.63
N GLU A 373 -20.22 3.69 -33.28
CA GLU A 373 -19.59 4.93 -33.77
C GLU A 373 -18.11 5.09 -33.38
N ASP A 374 -17.69 4.41 -32.31
CA ASP A 374 -16.32 4.47 -31.76
C ASP A 374 -15.33 3.52 -32.46
N LEU A 375 -15.79 2.65 -33.37
CA LEU A 375 -14.94 1.70 -34.11
C LEU A 375 -14.68 2.19 -35.54
N ARG A 376 -13.43 2.06 -35.97
CA ARG A 376 -13.02 2.39 -37.35
C ARG A 376 -12.75 1.11 -38.13
N ILE A 377 -13.16 1.10 -39.40
CA ILE A 377 -12.85 0.03 -40.33
C ILE A 377 -11.44 0.27 -40.88
N GLU A 378 -10.51 -0.66 -40.65
CA GLU A 378 -9.16 -0.57 -41.21
C GLU A 378 -9.01 -1.31 -42.53
N SER A 379 -9.59 -2.51 -42.63
CA SER A 379 -9.56 -3.31 -43.85
C SER A 379 -10.73 -4.28 -43.92
N THR A 380 -11.14 -4.63 -45.14
CA THR A 380 -12.17 -5.64 -45.42
C THR A 380 -11.70 -6.59 -46.52
N VAL A 381 -12.00 -7.88 -46.37
CA VAL A 381 -11.66 -8.94 -47.33
C VAL A 381 -12.90 -9.77 -47.63
N PRO A 382 -13.42 -9.79 -48.87
CA PRO A 382 -12.97 -9.01 -50.03
C PRO A 382 -13.30 -7.51 -49.87
N ALA A 383 -12.52 -6.64 -50.50
CA ALA A 383 -12.75 -5.18 -50.46
C ALA A 383 -13.99 -4.76 -51.26
N GLU A 384 -14.29 -5.48 -52.34
CA GLU A 384 -15.51 -5.34 -53.14
C GLU A 384 -16.21 -6.68 -53.25
N ILE A 385 -17.54 -6.67 -53.07
CA ILE A 385 -18.38 -7.83 -53.33
C ILE A 385 -19.07 -7.60 -54.68
N VAL A 386 -18.73 -8.47 -55.64
CA VAL A 386 -19.32 -8.48 -56.98
C VAL A 386 -20.31 -9.64 -57.05
N VAL A 387 -21.58 -9.34 -57.31
CA VAL A 387 -22.63 -10.35 -57.41
C VAL A 387 -23.27 -10.26 -58.80
N SER A 388 -23.40 -11.42 -59.44
CA SER A 388 -24.10 -11.54 -60.71
C SER A 388 -25.42 -12.28 -60.53
N LEU A 389 -26.49 -11.77 -61.13
CA LEU A 389 -27.80 -12.38 -61.13
C LEU A 389 -27.99 -13.24 -62.38
N ARG A 390 -28.47 -14.47 -62.21
CA ARG A 390 -28.88 -15.36 -63.29
C ARG A 390 -30.40 -15.51 -63.26
N PRO A 391 -31.10 -15.51 -64.41
CA PRO A 391 -32.52 -15.84 -64.42
C PRO A 391 -32.73 -17.27 -63.91
N LYS A 392 -33.71 -17.42 -63.03
CA LYS A 392 -34.07 -18.72 -62.46
C LYS A 392 -34.59 -19.63 -63.58
N LEU A 393 -33.87 -20.70 -63.91
CA LEU A 393 -34.37 -21.68 -64.88
C LEU A 393 -35.55 -22.43 -64.26
N ASP A 394 -36.69 -22.46 -64.95
CA ASP A 394 -37.83 -23.28 -64.59
C ASP A 394 -37.43 -24.76 -64.78
N GLU A 395 -37.21 -25.52 -63.71
CA GLU A 395 -37.00 -26.98 -63.75
C GLU A 395 -38.32 -27.71 -64.06
N SER A 396 -38.93 -27.38 -65.19
CA SER A 396 -40.05 -28.12 -65.76
C SER A 396 -39.85 -28.41 -67.24
N GLN A 397 -38.73 -29.07 -67.58
CA GLN A 397 -38.66 -30.05 -68.69
C GLN A 397 -37.67 -31.16 -68.40
#